data_AF-A0AB34TM53-F1
#
_entry.id   AF-A0AB34TM53-F1
#
_cell.length_a   1.000
_cell.length_b   1.000
_cell.length_c   1.000
_cell.angle_alpha   90.00
_cell.angle_beta   90.00
_cell.angle_gamma   90.00
#
_symmetry.space_group_name_H-M   'P 1'
#
loop_
_entity.id
_entity.type
_entity.pdbx_description
1 polymer ?
#
loop_
_entity_poly.entity_id
_entity_poly.type
_entity_poly.pdbx_seq_one_letter_code
_entity_poly.pdbx_strand_id
1 'polypeptide(L)'
;MRPQLLALRATNQYRTRDIMAYLGLRYYFANLCAGRDRWAEEVSLHLVMSRSRSAYFHSLHFKDIRTDGQVGYRDIFLPGPNESFAEAALLAECSRHAAFRSPDFVFSYRLAEGEDSQGVYKPYFSGLQERHKKIAVVCKADAGQVVRYTDIKRFYPNISGELAIRAWLKACDVAQMAPPVS
;
A
#
# COMPACT_ATOMS: atom_id res chain seq x y z
N MET A 1 -9.48 6.93 -25.28
CA MET A 1 -10.22 6.16 -24.26
C MET A 1 -9.82 6.70 -22.88
N ARG A 2 -10.76 6.95 -21.97
CA ARG A 2 -10.43 7.42 -20.61
C ARG A 2 -9.98 6.23 -19.75
N PRO A 3 -8.86 6.33 -18.99
CA PRO A 3 -8.47 5.27 -18.07
C PRO A 3 -9.54 5.00 -17.01
N GLN A 4 -9.73 3.73 -16.65
CA GLN A 4 -10.67 3.26 -15.64
C GLN A 4 -10.06 3.32 -14.23
N LEU A 5 -10.80 2.88 -13.22
CA LEU A 5 -10.53 3.18 -11.82
C LEU A 5 -9.19 2.61 -11.33
N LEU A 6 -8.92 1.33 -11.57
CA LEU A 6 -7.71 0.64 -11.08
C LEU A 6 -6.46 1.19 -11.75
N ALA A 7 -6.55 1.49 -13.05
CA ALA A 7 -5.51 2.16 -13.81
C ALA A 7 -5.16 3.53 -13.17
N LEU A 8 -6.17 4.34 -12.85
CA LEU A 8 -5.98 5.64 -12.20
C LEU A 8 -5.42 5.50 -10.78
N ARG A 9 -5.94 4.56 -9.97
CA ARG A 9 -5.45 4.29 -8.61
C ARG A 9 -3.98 3.89 -8.61
N ALA A 10 -3.61 2.92 -9.44
CA ALA A 10 -2.24 2.47 -9.59
C ALA A 10 -1.32 3.65 -9.93
N THR A 11 -1.66 4.43 -10.96
CA THR A 11 -0.84 5.57 -11.38
C THR A 11 -0.73 6.67 -10.33
N ASN A 12 -1.85 7.08 -9.73
CA ASN A 12 -1.86 8.17 -8.75
C ASN A 12 -1.18 7.78 -7.44
N GLN A 13 -1.19 6.50 -7.05
CA GLN A 13 -0.48 6.00 -5.88
C GLN A 13 1.02 6.29 -5.92
N TYR A 14 1.63 6.24 -7.11
CA TYR A 14 3.07 6.44 -7.28
C TYR A 14 3.46 7.86 -7.65
N ARG A 15 2.51 8.68 -8.13
CA ARG A 15 2.73 10.06 -8.59
C ARG A 15 3.53 10.93 -7.63
N THR A 16 3.28 10.79 -6.32
CA THR A 16 3.97 11.57 -5.27
C THR A 16 4.88 10.70 -4.40
N ARG A 17 4.98 9.39 -4.68
CA ARG A 17 5.70 8.42 -3.86
C ARG A 17 7.02 8.01 -4.48
N ASP A 18 7.01 7.64 -5.76
CA ASP A 18 8.19 7.18 -6.48
C ASP A 18 8.11 7.52 -7.97
N ILE A 19 9.09 8.27 -8.45
CA ILE A 19 9.11 8.77 -9.83
C ILE A 19 9.33 7.65 -10.85
N MET A 20 10.11 6.62 -10.52
CA MET A 20 10.43 5.55 -11.46
C MET A 20 9.22 4.64 -11.70
N ALA A 21 8.55 4.22 -10.62
CA ALA A 21 7.30 3.47 -10.71
C ALA A 21 6.22 4.29 -11.45
N TYR A 22 6.11 5.59 -11.15
CA TYR A 22 5.17 6.48 -11.83
C TYR A 22 5.46 6.60 -13.33
N LEU A 23 6.72 6.79 -13.74
CA LEU A 23 7.08 6.86 -15.15
C LEU A 23 6.77 5.55 -15.88
N GLY A 24 7.08 4.40 -15.28
CA GLY A 24 6.72 3.09 -15.85
C GLY A 24 5.22 2.94 -16.09
N LEU A 25 4.40 3.37 -15.12
CA LEU A 25 2.93 3.37 -15.23
C LEU A 25 2.44 4.33 -16.32
N ARG A 26 3.05 5.52 -16.43
CA ARG A 26 2.74 6.50 -17.48
C ARG A 26 3.07 5.98 -18.87
N TYR A 27 4.15 5.23 -19.04
CA TYR A 27 4.44 4.53 -20.30
C TYR A 27 3.43 3.43 -20.59
N TYR A 28 2.99 2.68 -19.57
CA TYR A 28 1.92 1.67 -19.73
C TYR A 28 0.62 2.29 -20.24
N PHE A 29 0.26 3.50 -19.80
CA PHE A 29 -0.90 4.23 -20.35
C PHE A 29 -0.82 4.60 -21.82
N ALA A 30 0.36 4.58 -22.44
CA ALA A 30 0.46 4.70 -23.89
C ALA A 30 -0.18 3.50 -24.61
N ASN A 31 -0.27 2.34 -23.94
CA ASN A 31 -1.06 1.21 -24.39
C ASN A 31 -2.54 1.38 -23.97
N LEU A 32 -3.43 1.53 -24.95
CA LEU A 32 -4.87 1.70 -24.72
C LEU A 32 -5.50 0.59 -23.88
N CYS A 33 -4.99 -0.65 -23.99
CA CYS A 33 -5.51 -1.79 -23.22
C CYS A 33 -5.23 -1.65 -21.72
N ALA A 34 -4.08 -1.07 -21.34
CA ALA A 34 -3.71 -0.84 -19.95
C ALA A 34 -4.56 0.25 -19.26
N GLY A 35 -5.40 0.97 -20.02
CA GLY A 35 -6.39 1.87 -19.46
C GLY A 35 -7.63 1.17 -18.90
N ARG A 36 -7.79 -0.14 -19.10
CA ARG A 36 -8.96 -0.90 -18.65
C ARG A 36 -8.69 -1.60 -17.31
N ASP A 37 -9.70 -1.67 -16.44
CA ASP A 37 -9.63 -2.40 -15.17
C ASP A 37 -9.36 -3.89 -15.38
N ARG A 38 -9.90 -4.46 -16.47
CA ARG A 38 -9.58 -5.82 -16.93
C ARG A 38 -8.08 -6.08 -17.06
N TRP A 39 -7.29 -5.07 -17.44
CA TRP A 39 -5.84 -5.24 -17.49
C TRP A 39 -5.25 -5.50 -16.12
N ALA A 40 -5.73 -4.82 -15.07
CA ALA A 40 -5.31 -5.04 -13.70
C ALA A 40 -5.77 -6.40 -13.18
N GLU A 41 -7.06 -6.71 -13.38
CA GLU A 41 -7.75 -7.85 -12.77
C GLU A 41 -7.37 -9.19 -13.41
N GLU A 42 -7.11 -9.22 -14.72
CA GLU A 42 -6.82 -10.46 -15.44
C GLU A 42 -5.36 -10.51 -15.92
N VAL A 43 -4.93 -9.52 -16.71
CA VAL A 43 -3.66 -9.61 -17.46
C VAL A 43 -2.46 -9.44 -16.54
N SER A 44 -2.39 -8.33 -15.81
CA SER A 44 -1.30 -8.04 -14.88
C SER A 44 -1.27 -9.07 -13.77
N LEU A 45 -2.42 -9.48 -13.23
CA LEU A 45 -2.49 -10.55 -12.24
C LEU A 45 -1.90 -11.86 -12.78
N HIS A 46 -2.32 -12.30 -13.96
CA HIS A 46 -1.79 -13.52 -14.58
C HIS A 46 -0.27 -13.44 -14.79
N LEU A 47 0.23 -12.35 -15.36
CA LEU A 47 1.67 -12.14 -15.57
C LEU A 47 2.48 -12.13 -14.26
N VAL A 48 1.90 -11.56 -13.19
CA VAL A 48 2.52 -11.51 -11.86
C VAL A 48 2.56 -12.88 -11.21
N MET A 49 1.55 -13.72 -11.43
CA MET A 49 1.45 -15.06 -10.85
C MET A 49 2.19 -16.13 -11.65
N SER A 50 2.33 -15.96 -12.97
CA SER A 50 2.94 -16.98 -13.87
C SER A 50 4.47 -16.96 -13.89
N ARG A 51 5.09 -15.97 -13.26
CA ARG A 51 6.55 -15.78 -13.27
C ARG A 51 7.22 -16.47 -12.09
N SER A 52 8.48 -16.88 -12.29
CA SER A 52 9.29 -17.49 -11.25
C SER A 52 10.04 -16.49 -10.35
N ARG A 53 10.03 -15.20 -10.69
CA ARG A 53 10.75 -14.15 -9.94
C ARG A 53 9.96 -12.84 -9.86
N SER A 54 10.02 -12.21 -8.70
CA SER A 54 9.47 -10.87 -8.47
C SER A 54 10.23 -9.83 -9.31
N ALA A 55 9.50 -8.94 -9.99
CA ALA A 55 10.08 -7.88 -10.81
C ALA A 55 10.17 -6.53 -10.07
N TYR A 56 10.18 -6.56 -8.73
CA TYR A 56 10.43 -5.33 -7.97
C TYR A 56 11.89 -4.94 -8.14
N PHE A 57 12.10 -3.72 -8.61
CA PHE A 57 13.41 -3.14 -8.77
C PHE A 57 13.96 -2.71 -7.41
N HIS A 58 15.09 -3.26 -7.01
CA HIS A 58 15.78 -2.89 -5.79
C HIS A 58 16.59 -1.60 -6.02
N SER A 59 16.25 -0.56 -5.26
CA SER A 59 16.86 0.76 -5.30
C SER A 59 17.40 1.13 -3.92
N LEU A 60 18.56 1.80 -3.89
CA LEU A 60 19.17 2.32 -2.66
C LEU A 60 18.89 3.83 -2.56
N HIS A 61 18.12 4.22 -1.55
CA HIS A 61 17.80 5.63 -1.32
C HIS A 61 18.68 6.19 -0.21
N PHE A 62 19.24 7.38 -0.42
CA PHE A 62 20.00 8.10 0.59
C PHE A 62 19.19 8.23 1.89
N LYS A 63 19.82 7.92 3.02
CA LYS A 63 19.23 8.04 4.36
C LYS A 63 19.90 9.14 5.16
N ASP A 64 21.20 9.01 5.34
CA ASP A 64 22.04 9.82 6.24
C ASP A 64 23.52 9.64 5.89
N ILE A 65 24.37 10.51 6.45
CA ILE A 65 25.82 10.26 6.53
C ILE A 65 26.07 9.68 7.92
N ARG A 66 26.70 8.52 7.96
CA ARG A 66 27.02 7.79 9.19
C ARG A 66 28.17 8.45 9.94
N THR A 67 28.35 8.07 11.20
CA THR A 67 29.42 8.60 12.07
C THR A 67 30.84 8.29 11.57
N ASP A 68 30.99 7.29 10.71
CA ASP A 68 32.25 6.91 10.05
C ASP A 68 32.47 7.67 8.71
N GLY A 69 31.59 8.61 8.37
CA GLY A 69 31.65 9.37 7.12
C GLY A 69 31.07 8.64 5.90
N GLN A 70 30.61 7.39 6.03
CA GLN A 70 30.00 6.66 4.92
C GLN A 70 28.53 7.04 4.71
N VAL A 71 28.05 6.89 3.48
CA VAL A 71 26.64 7.12 3.15
C VAL A 71 25.81 5.93 3.64
N GLY A 72 24.79 6.22 4.46
CA GLY A 72 23.74 5.28 4.81
C GLY A 72 22.64 5.27 3.76
N TYR A 73 22.16 4.07 3.42
CA TYR A 73 21.09 3.86 2.46
C TYR A 73 19.88 3.17 3.10
N ARG A 74 18.71 3.31 2.47
CA ARG A 74 17.53 2.47 2.68
C ARG A 74 17.29 1.63 1.44
N ASP A 75 17.06 0.35 1.64
CA ASP A 75 16.55 -0.54 0.60
C ASP A 75 15.10 -0.18 0.29
N ILE A 76 14.81 0.08 -0.99
CA ILE A 76 13.47 0.30 -1.51
C ILE A 76 13.23 -0.67 -2.65
N PHE A 77 12.09 -1.34 -2.63
CA PHE A 77 11.65 -2.23 -3.69
C PHE A 77 10.53 -1.55 -4.46
N LEU A 78 10.82 -1.19 -5.70
CA LEU A 78 9.91 -0.45 -6.57
C LEU A 78 9.18 -1.41 -7.50
N PRO A 79 7.84 -1.42 -7.50
CA PRO A 79 7.09 -2.28 -8.39
C PRO A 79 7.23 -1.81 -9.84
N GLY A 80 7.26 -2.75 -10.76
CA GLY A 80 6.98 -2.47 -12.16
C GLY A 80 5.48 -2.21 -12.38
N PRO A 81 5.07 -1.94 -13.64
CA PRO A 81 3.69 -1.62 -13.94
C PRO A 81 2.73 -2.78 -13.66
N ASN A 82 3.08 -4.02 -14.04
CA ASN A 82 2.20 -5.16 -13.79
C ASN A 82 2.04 -5.45 -12.28
N GLU A 83 3.11 -5.28 -11.50
CA GLU A 83 3.06 -5.40 -10.03
C GLU A 83 2.10 -4.36 -9.46
N SER A 84 2.27 -3.10 -9.87
CA SER A 84 1.43 -1.99 -9.40
C SER A 84 -0.05 -2.17 -9.76
N PHE A 85 -0.35 -2.69 -10.95
CA PHE A 85 -1.70 -3.00 -11.40
C PHE A 85 -2.30 -4.19 -10.63
N ALA A 86 -1.55 -5.28 -10.46
CA ALA A 86 -1.99 -6.44 -9.69
C ALA A 86 -2.19 -6.10 -8.21
N GLU A 87 -1.30 -5.31 -7.61
CA GLU A 87 -1.47 -4.76 -6.26
C GLU A 87 -2.73 -3.90 -6.15
N ALA A 88 -2.99 -3.03 -7.14
CA ALA A 88 -4.19 -2.19 -7.14
C ALA A 88 -5.48 -3.03 -7.21
N ALA A 89 -5.49 -4.09 -8.02
CA ALA A 89 -6.61 -5.03 -8.09
C ALA A 89 -6.80 -5.77 -6.76
N LEU A 90 -5.72 -6.30 -6.18
CA LEU A 90 -5.75 -6.99 -4.88
C LEU A 90 -6.28 -6.08 -3.76
N LEU A 91 -5.74 -4.87 -3.64
CA LEU A 91 -6.13 -3.92 -2.59
C LEU A 91 -7.57 -3.40 -2.79
N ALA A 92 -8.02 -3.27 -4.04
CA ALA A 92 -9.40 -2.93 -4.36
C ALA A 92 -10.38 -4.05 -3.99
N GLU A 93 -9.98 -5.32 -4.17
CA GLU A 93 -10.77 -6.45 -3.68
C GLU A 93 -10.81 -6.47 -2.16
N CYS A 94 -9.65 -6.36 -1.49
CA CYS A 94 -9.57 -6.30 -0.03
C CYS A 94 -10.48 -5.19 0.56
N SER A 95 -10.58 -4.03 -0.07
CA SER A 95 -11.38 -2.91 0.45
C SER A 95 -12.89 -3.17 0.44
N ARG A 96 -13.35 -4.18 -0.31
CA ARG A 96 -14.77 -4.61 -0.32
C ARG A 96 -15.14 -5.39 0.94
N HIS A 97 -14.14 -5.94 1.66
CA HIS A 97 -14.36 -6.87 2.77
C HIS A 97 -14.04 -6.22 4.11
N ALA A 98 -14.95 -6.38 5.08
CA ALA A 98 -14.76 -5.83 6.43
C ALA A 98 -13.52 -6.38 7.13
N ALA A 99 -13.08 -7.60 6.79
CA ALA A 99 -11.90 -8.25 7.36
C ALA A 99 -10.59 -7.46 7.14
N PHE A 100 -10.52 -6.65 6.08
CA PHE A 100 -9.34 -5.84 5.75
C PHE A 100 -9.50 -4.37 6.12
N ARG A 101 -10.63 -3.98 6.71
CA ARG A 101 -10.82 -2.60 7.18
C ARG A 101 -10.00 -2.36 8.43
N SER A 102 -9.26 -1.25 8.42
CA SER A 102 -8.51 -0.82 9.60
C SER A 102 -9.48 -0.35 10.70
N PRO A 103 -9.20 -0.65 11.98
CA PRO A 103 -9.96 -0.09 13.09
C PRO A 103 -9.91 1.45 13.13
N ASP A 104 -10.87 2.08 13.79
CA ASP A 104 -11.02 3.55 13.85
C ASP A 104 -9.85 4.30 14.54
N PHE A 105 -9.01 3.58 15.27
CA PHE A 105 -7.80 4.11 15.92
C PHE A 105 -6.53 3.95 15.06
N VAL A 106 -6.65 3.41 13.85
CA VAL A 106 -5.57 3.36 12.85
C VAL A 106 -5.78 4.49 11.85
N PHE A 107 -4.76 5.33 11.64
CA PHE A 107 -4.88 6.57 10.87
C PHE A 107 -4.06 6.61 9.57
N SER A 108 -3.24 5.58 9.31
CA SER A 108 -2.41 5.47 8.11
C SER A 108 -2.81 4.26 7.29
N TYR A 109 -2.47 4.28 5.99
CA TYR A 109 -2.68 3.17 5.05
C TYR A 109 -4.13 2.61 5.02
N ARG A 110 -5.13 3.45 5.27
CA ARG A 110 -6.53 3.07 5.10
C ARG A 110 -6.82 2.88 3.62
N LEU A 111 -7.42 1.76 3.23
CA LEU A 111 -7.72 1.46 1.84
C LEU A 111 -8.71 2.48 1.25
N ALA A 112 -8.51 2.80 -0.03
CA ALA A 112 -9.48 3.54 -0.81
C ALA A 112 -10.71 2.68 -1.10
N GLU A 113 -11.90 3.29 -1.08
CA GLU A 113 -13.20 2.62 -1.23
C GLU A 113 -13.98 3.26 -2.38
N GLY A 114 -14.95 2.53 -2.93
CA GLY A 114 -15.84 3.03 -3.97
C GLY A 114 -15.09 3.52 -5.21
N GLU A 115 -15.47 4.71 -5.70
CA GLU A 115 -14.93 5.31 -6.94
C GLU A 115 -13.71 6.23 -6.72
N ASP A 116 -13.12 6.27 -5.52
CA ASP A 116 -11.95 7.12 -5.25
C ASP A 116 -10.76 6.72 -6.13
N SER A 117 -10.33 7.60 -7.02
CA SER A 117 -9.23 7.37 -7.97
C SER A 117 -7.90 7.98 -7.54
N GLN A 118 -7.78 8.57 -6.34
CA GLN A 118 -6.57 9.28 -5.89
C GLN A 118 -5.40 8.36 -5.55
N GLY A 119 -5.66 7.08 -5.34
CA GLY A 119 -4.66 6.06 -5.00
C GLY A 119 -5.33 4.80 -4.46
N VAL A 120 -4.52 3.82 -4.07
CA VAL A 120 -5.02 2.60 -3.40
C VAL A 120 -5.25 2.82 -1.89
N TYR A 121 -4.64 3.87 -1.33
CA TYR A 121 -4.85 4.32 0.04
C TYR A 121 -5.47 5.72 0.07
N LYS A 122 -6.27 5.98 1.11
CA LYS A 122 -6.77 7.33 1.42
C LYS A 122 -5.57 8.28 1.69
N PRO A 123 -5.68 9.58 1.35
CA PRO A 123 -4.60 10.54 1.55
C PRO A 123 -4.09 10.58 3.00
N TYR A 124 -2.79 10.46 3.19
CA TYR A 124 -2.16 10.39 4.52
C TYR A 124 -2.55 11.55 5.45
N PHE A 125 -2.61 12.77 4.92
CA PHE A 125 -2.86 13.96 5.73
C PHE A 125 -4.26 13.99 6.37
N SER A 126 -5.27 13.34 5.79
CA SER A 126 -6.60 13.29 6.40
C SER A 126 -6.57 12.49 7.71
N GLY A 127 -5.94 11.32 7.69
CA GLY A 127 -5.76 10.50 8.88
C GLY A 127 -4.88 11.15 9.94
N LEU A 128 -3.81 11.84 9.53
CA LEU A 128 -2.96 12.61 10.45
C LEU A 128 -3.75 13.69 11.21
N GLN A 129 -4.61 14.44 10.51
CA GLN A 129 -5.47 15.45 11.13
C GLN A 129 -6.49 14.81 12.09
N GLU A 130 -7.12 13.71 11.69
CA GLU A 130 -8.08 12.98 12.54
C GLU A 130 -7.41 12.47 13.82
N ARG A 131 -6.19 11.93 13.71
CA ARG A 131 -5.39 11.49 14.85
C ARG A 131 -5.20 12.61 15.87
N HIS A 132 -4.76 13.79 15.41
CA HIS A 132 -4.54 14.93 16.31
C HIS A 132 -5.83 15.42 16.95
N LYS A 133 -6.94 15.43 16.21
CA LYS A 133 -8.26 15.77 16.77
C LYS A 133 -8.66 14.79 17.87
N LYS A 134 -8.55 13.47 17.63
CA LYS A 134 -8.91 12.44 18.63
C LYS A 134 -8.03 12.54 19.88
N ILE A 135 -6.72 12.73 19.72
CA ILE A 135 -5.81 12.94 20.87
C ILE A 135 -6.20 14.19 21.65
N ALA A 136 -6.44 15.32 20.96
CA ALA A 136 -6.80 16.57 21.62
C ALA A 136 -8.13 16.48 22.38
N VAL A 137 -9.12 15.73 21.86
CA VAL A 137 -10.39 15.47 22.56
C VAL A 137 -10.13 14.70 23.85
N VAL A 138 -9.35 13.62 23.80
CA VAL A 138 -9.05 12.79 24.97
C VAL A 138 -8.29 13.59 26.04
N CYS A 139 -7.27 14.34 25.66
CA CYS A 139 -6.49 15.18 26.58
C CYS A 139 -7.30 16.31 27.24
N LYS A 140 -8.39 16.77 26.62
CA LYS A 140 -9.25 17.82 27.19
C LYS A 140 -10.35 17.27 28.09
N ALA A 141 -10.68 15.98 27.99
CA ALA A 141 -11.83 15.40 28.65
C ALA A 141 -11.63 15.21 30.16
N ASP A 142 -10.38 15.01 30.62
CA ASP A 142 -10.10 14.78 32.03
C ASP A 142 -8.69 15.26 32.42
N ALA A 143 -8.57 15.80 33.63
CA ALA A 143 -7.29 16.20 34.20
C ALA A 143 -6.58 14.98 34.83
N GLY A 144 -5.26 14.89 34.70
CA GLY A 144 -4.48 13.80 35.31
C GLY A 144 -4.37 12.53 34.46
N GLN A 145 -4.77 12.57 33.19
CA GLN A 145 -4.52 11.45 32.27
C GLN A 145 -3.02 11.20 32.05
N VAL A 146 -2.66 9.93 31.92
CA VAL A 146 -1.29 9.50 31.63
C VAL A 146 -1.17 9.13 30.15
N VAL A 147 -0.21 9.73 29.45
CA VAL A 147 0.12 9.38 28.07
C VAL A 147 1.17 8.28 28.06
N ARG A 148 0.84 7.12 27.50
CA ARG A 148 1.82 6.07 27.20
C ARG A 148 2.35 6.25 25.78
N TYR A 149 3.59 6.68 25.67
CA TYR A 149 4.30 6.77 24.39
C TYR A 149 5.11 5.49 24.15
N THR A 150 4.86 4.82 23.03
CA THR A 150 5.62 3.63 22.61
C THR A 150 6.06 3.78 21.17
N ASP A 151 7.34 3.54 20.92
CA ASP A 151 7.92 3.52 19.58
C ASP A 151 8.30 2.09 19.20
N ILE A 152 7.69 1.57 18.14
CA ILE A 152 8.01 0.23 17.62
C ILE A 152 9.18 0.37 16.66
N LYS A 153 10.39 0.09 17.16
CA LYS A 153 11.60 0.12 16.35
C LYS A 153 11.67 -1.09 15.41
N ARG A 154 12.15 -0.86 14.18
CA ARG A 154 12.45 -1.90 13.17
C ARG A 154 11.25 -2.80 12.84
N PHE A 155 10.05 -2.21 12.72
CA PHE A 155 8.83 -2.96 12.34
C PHE A 155 9.06 -3.92 11.17
N TYR A 156 9.78 -3.47 10.14
CA TYR A 156 10.46 -4.33 9.17
C TYR A 156 11.96 -4.34 9.52
N PRO A 157 12.63 -5.50 9.68
CA PRO A 157 12.27 -6.87 9.29
C PRO A 157 11.65 -7.74 10.41
N ASN A 158 11.17 -7.16 11.51
CA ASN A 158 10.76 -7.94 12.69
C ASN A 158 9.47 -8.78 12.52
N ILE A 159 8.76 -8.64 11.40
CA ILE A 159 7.62 -9.50 11.04
C ILE A 159 8.11 -10.59 10.09
N SER A 160 7.96 -11.86 10.49
CA SER A 160 8.28 -12.99 9.62
C SER A 160 7.26 -13.14 8.49
N GLY A 161 7.70 -13.66 7.35
CA GLY A 161 6.80 -14.00 6.23
C GLY A 161 5.69 -14.95 6.66
N GLU A 162 5.98 -15.93 7.51
CA GLU A 162 5.00 -16.86 8.08
C GLU A 162 3.90 -16.15 8.88
N LEU A 163 4.27 -15.16 9.70
CA LEU A 163 3.28 -14.39 10.48
C LEU A 163 2.40 -13.55 9.55
N ALA A 164 2.99 -12.92 8.53
CA ALA A 164 2.26 -12.17 7.53
C ALA A 164 1.28 -13.06 6.74
N ILE A 165 1.73 -14.23 6.28
CA ILE A 165 0.89 -15.22 5.58
C ILE A 165 -0.24 -15.70 6.49
N ARG A 166 0.04 -16.01 7.76
CA ARG A 166 -0.99 -16.44 8.71
C ARG A 166 -2.06 -15.36 8.93
N ALA A 167 -1.64 -14.10 9.07
CA ALA A 167 -2.55 -12.97 9.21
C ALA A 167 -3.40 -12.78 7.94
N TRP A 168 -2.78 -12.91 6.76
CA TRP A 168 -3.46 -12.88 5.47
C TRP A 168 -4.53 -13.97 5.36
N LEU A 169 -4.15 -15.24 5.57
CA LEU A 169 -5.07 -16.38 5.48
C LEU A 169 -6.25 -16.22 6.45
N LYS A 170 -5.99 -15.81 7.70
CA LYS A 170 -7.06 -15.54 8.67
C LYS A 170 -8.03 -14.46 8.18
N ALA A 171 -7.53 -13.40 7.54
CA ALA A 171 -8.39 -12.35 7.00
C ALA A 171 -9.21 -12.86 5.79
N CYS A 172 -8.59 -13.67 4.92
CA CYS A 172 -9.30 -14.34 3.81
C CYS A 172 -10.41 -15.27 4.31
N ASP A 173 -10.16 -16.06 5.35
CA ASP A 173 -11.16 -16.95 5.96
C ASP A 173 -12.38 -16.15 6.45
N VAL A 174 -12.14 -15.03 7.15
CA VAL A 174 -13.22 -14.14 7.63
C VAL A 174 -13.95 -13.48 6.46
N ALA A 175 -13.24 -13.13 5.39
CA ALA A 175 -13.80 -12.53 4.18
C ALA A 175 -14.45 -13.55 3.23
N GLN A 176 -14.35 -14.86 3.52
CA GLN A 176 -14.76 -15.95 2.62
C GLN A 176 -14.11 -15.86 1.23
N MET A 177 -12.88 -15.35 1.18
CA MET A 177 -12.07 -15.30 -0.03
C MET A 177 -11.31 -16.60 -0.19
N ALA A 178 -11.38 -17.23 -1.36
CA ALA A 178 -10.51 -18.35 -1.67
C ALA A 178 -9.04 -17.85 -1.64
N PRO A 179 -8.16 -18.43 -0.81
CA PRO A 179 -6.75 -18.08 -0.87
C PRO A 179 -6.22 -18.47 -2.27
N PRO A 180 -5.31 -17.68 -2.86
CA PRO A 180 -4.69 -18.08 -4.12
C PRO A 180 -4.02 -19.44 -3.93
N VAL A 181 -4.36 -20.38 -4.82
CA VAL A 181 -3.77 -21.72 -4.85
C VAL A 181 -2.26 -21.56 -5.08
N SER A 182 -1.47 -22.15 -4.19
CA SER A 182 -0.01 -22.17 -4.21
C SER A 182 0.55 -22.81 -5.48
#